data_AF-A0AAJ5Z6Y1-F1
#
_entry.id   AF-A0AAJ5Z6Y1-F1
#
_cell.length_a   1.000
_cell.length_b   1.000
_cell.length_c   1.000
_cell.angle_alpha   90.00
_cell.angle_beta   90.00
_cell.angle_gamma   90.00
#
_symmetry.space_group_name_H-M   'P 1'
#
loop_
_entity.id
_entity.type
_entity.pdbx_description
1 polymer ?
#
loop_
_entity_poly.entity_id
_entity_poly.type
_entity_poly.pdbx_seq_one_letter_code
_entity_poly.pdbx_strand_id
1 'polypeptide(L)'
;MLLRSLPAGALAAALLATPAVGAELSAAVGATGQGGATLRIGASKPWEARWFDSGTGHLSGYWDAGYTYWVGGKEASGAHYASLNKPGFALVTQSQDHYGFAL
;
A
#
# COMPACT_ATOMS: atom_id res chain seq x y z
N MET A 1 19.67 -1.30 32.95
CA MET A 1 19.57 -1.47 31.49
C MET A 1 18.12 -1.87 31.20
N LEU A 2 17.23 -0.89 30.97
CA LEU A 2 15.79 -1.12 30.78
C LEU A 2 15.52 -1.40 29.30
N LEU A 3 15.15 -2.63 28.99
CA LEU A 3 14.69 -3.07 27.68
C LEU A 3 13.36 -2.35 27.37
N ARG A 4 13.41 -1.26 26.61
CA ARG A 4 12.21 -0.55 26.14
C ARG A 4 11.61 -1.37 25.00
N SER A 5 10.63 -2.20 25.33
CA SER A 5 9.72 -2.82 24.37
C SER A 5 9.03 -1.72 23.55
N LEU A 6 9.38 -1.58 22.26
CA LEU A 6 8.72 -0.66 21.34
C LEU A 6 7.34 -1.23 20.95
N PRO A 7 6.26 -0.44 20.97
CA PRO A 7 4.97 -0.93 20.49
C PRO A 7 5.03 -1.13 18.97
N ALA A 8 4.57 -2.29 18.51
CA ALA A 8 4.36 -2.56 17.10
C ALA A 8 3.36 -1.55 16.51
N GLY A 9 3.76 -0.83 15.46
CA GLY A 9 2.87 0.11 14.78
C GLY A 9 1.71 -0.61 14.11
N ALA A 10 0.47 -0.17 14.37
CA ALA A 10 -0.72 -0.65 13.68
C ALA A 10 -1.00 0.25 12.45
N LEU A 11 -1.42 -0.34 11.32
CA LEU A 11 -1.82 0.34 10.09
C LEU A 11 -3.25 -0.08 9.74
N ALA A 12 -4.16 0.89 9.64
CA ALA A 12 -5.53 0.70 9.14
C ALA A 12 -5.63 1.28 7.72
N ALA A 13 -6.12 0.50 6.76
CA ALA A 13 -6.26 0.91 5.37
C ALA A 13 -7.72 0.85 4.90
N ALA A 14 -8.11 1.80 4.06
CA ALA A 14 -9.38 1.86 3.37
C ALA A 14 -9.13 1.97 1.86
N LEU A 15 -9.84 1.17 1.07
CA LEU A 15 -9.71 1.12 -0.39
C LEU A 15 -11.01 1.63 -1.04
N LEU A 16 -10.84 2.42 -2.09
CA LEU A 16 -11.91 2.94 -2.95
C LEU A 16 -11.57 2.59 -4.40
N ALA A 17 -12.25 1.61 -4.97
CA ALA A 17 -12.09 1.27 -6.38
C ALA A 17 -12.77 2.33 -7.27
N THR A 18 -12.04 2.91 -8.23
CA THR A 18 -12.60 3.89 -9.18
C THR A 18 -12.61 3.30 -10.60
N PRO A 19 -13.75 2.80 -11.11
CA PRO A 19 -13.80 2.06 -12.37
C PRO A 19 -13.46 2.90 -13.60
N ALA A 20 -13.55 4.23 -13.52
CA ALA A 20 -13.34 5.13 -14.67
C ALA A 20 -11.87 5.30 -15.09
N VAL A 21 -10.90 5.03 -14.20
CA VAL A 21 -9.45 5.25 -14.45
C VAL A 21 -8.66 3.93 -14.47
N GLY A 22 -9.32 2.80 -14.16
CA GLY A 22 -8.64 1.50 -14.03
C GLY A 22 -7.60 1.50 -12.90
N ALA A 23 -7.73 2.43 -11.95
CA ALA A 23 -6.87 2.58 -10.79
C ALA A 23 -7.72 2.49 -9.51
N GLU A 24 -7.11 1.95 -8.48
CA GLU A 24 -7.66 1.84 -7.14
C GLU A 24 -7.05 2.93 -6.27
N LEU A 25 -7.89 3.68 -5.55
CA LEU A 25 -7.43 4.66 -4.59
C LEU A 25 -7.38 4.01 -3.21
N SER A 26 -6.35 4.34 -2.43
CA SER A 26 -6.20 3.85 -1.06
C SER A 26 -5.89 5.01 -0.11
N ALA A 27 -6.36 4.88 1.12
CA ALA A 27 -5.97 5.73 2.23
C ALA A 27 -5.62 4.84 3.42
N ALA A 28 -4.54 5.14 4.13
CA ALA A 28 -4.14 4.38 5.30
C ALA A 28 -3.64 5.29 6.43
N VAL A 29 -4.03 4.97 7.66
CA VAL A 29 -3.55 5.63 8.88
C VAL A 29 -2.73 4.62 9.66
N GLY A 30 -1.52 4.97 10.05
CA GLY A 30 -0.62 4.06 10.76
C GLY A 30 0.14 4.70 11.91
N ALA A 31 1.00 3.89 12.52
CA ALA A 31 1.96 4.33 13.53
C ALA A 31 3.37 3.82 13.23
N THR A 32 4.37 4.61 13.59
CA THR A 32 5.79 4.22 13.54
C THR A 32 6.16 3.42 14.77
N GLY A 33 7.25 2.63 14.70
CA GLY A 33 7.77 1.94 15.89
C GLY A 33 8.18 2.89 17.02
N GLN A 34 8.44 4.17 16.70
CA GLN A 34 8.76 5.23 17.65
C GLN A 34 7.51 5.98 18.19
N GLY A 35 6.31 5.56 17.77
CA GLY A 35 5.03 6.12 18.23
C GLY A 35 4.55 7.37 17.48
N GLY A 36 5.15 7.71 16.33
CA GLY A 36 4.63 8.78 15.46
C GLY A 36 3.45 8.29 14.61
N ALA A 37 2.49 9.14 14.30
CA ALA A 37 1.39 8.76 13.42
C ALA A 37 1.77 8.94 11.95
N THR A 38 1.21 8.12 11.06
CA THR A 38 1.37 8.23 9.60
C THR A 38 0.01 8.32 8.92
N LEU A 39 -0.05 9.10 7.85
CA LEU A 39 -1.18 9.16 6.95
C LEU A 39 -0.66 8.93 5.53
N ARG A 40 -1.21 7.95 4.83
CA ARG A 40 -0.90 7.66 3.43
C ARG A 40 -2.14 7.79 2.58
N ILE A 41 -1.98 8.42 1.43
CA ILE A 41 -2.91 8.31 0.31
C ILE A 41 -2.17 7.69 -0.87
N GLY A 42 -2.84 6.83 -1.62
CA GLY A 42 -2.25 6.07 -2.70
C GLY A 42 -3.20 5.86 -3.87
N ALA A 43 -2.61 5.58 -5.03
CA ALA A 43 -3.30 5.14 -6.23
C ALA A 43 -2.50 3.99 -6.83
N SER A 44 -3.18 2.89 -7.13
CA SER A 44 -2.57 1.69 -7.69
C SER A 44 -3.25 1.31 -8.99
N LYS A 45 -2.48 1.04 -10.06
CA LYS A 45 -2.98 0.61 -11.36
C LYS A 45 -2.39 -0.76 -11.70
N PRO A 46 -3.21 -1.81 -11.85
CA PRO A 46 -2.70 -3.11 -12.26
C PRO A 46 -2.14 -3.07 -13.68
N TRP A 47 -1.16 -3.93 -13.94
CA TRP A 47 -0.62 -4.12 -15.28
C TRP A 47 -1.55 -4.96 -16.13
N GLU A 48 -1.57 -4.68 -17.43
CA GLU A 48 -2.24 -5.56 -18.41
C GLU A 48 -1.37 -6.79 -18.75
N ALA A 49 -0.15 -6.86 -18.21
CA ALA A 49 0.77 -7.97 -18.41
C ALA A 49 0.41 -9.17 -17.53
N ARG A 50 0.36 -10.36 -18.14
CA ARG A 50 0.15 -11.64 -17.46
C ARG A 50 1.28 -12.58 -17.86
N TRP A 51 1.99 -13.11 -16.89
CA TRP A 51 3.08 -14.07 -17.09
C TRP A 51 2.77 -15.39 -16.39
N PHE A 52 3.28 -16.49 -16.93
CA PHE A 52 3.05 -17.84 -16.41
C PHE A 52 1.54 -18.15 -16.22
N ASP A 53 0.72 -17.69 -17.16
CA ASP A 53 -0.74 -17.85 -17.09
C ASP A 53 -1.12 -19.33 -17.20
N SER A 54 -1.84 -19.80 -16.19
CA SER A 54 -2.24 -21.19 -16.00
C SER A 54 -3.66 -21.21 -15.47
N GLY A 55 -4.33 -22.37 -15.59
CA GLY A 55 -5.66 -22.56 -14.99
C GLY A 55 -5.72 -22.40 -13.46
N THR A 56 -4.59 -22.17 -12.78
CA THR A 56 -4.52 -21.86 -11.34
C THR A 56 -4.31 -20.37 -11.04
N GLY A 57 -3.89 -19.57 -12.02
CA GLY A 57 -3.55 -18.17 -11.86
C GLY A 57 -2.37 -17.74 -12.73
N HIS A 58 -1.94 -16.49 -12.55
CA HIS A 58 -0.86 -15.87 -13.29
C HIS A 58 -0.06 -14.88 -12.42
N LEU A 59 1.17 -14.60 -12.81
CA LEU A 59 1.96 -13.51 -12.24
C LEU A 59 1.64 -12.22 -12.99
N SER A 60 1.38 -11.15 -12.25
CA SER A 60 1.23 -9.80 -12.80
C SER A 60 1.92 -8.80 -11.87
N GLY A 61 1.57 -7.53 -12.00
CA GLY A 61 2.02 -6.48 -11.12
C GLY A 61 1.13 -5.26 -11.20
N TYR A 62 1.60 -4.19 -10.58
CA TYR A 62 0.89 -2.93 -10.50
C TYR A 62 1.87 -1.78 -10.40
N TRP A 63 1.44 -0.64 -10.92
CA TRP A 63 2.03 0.65 -10.62
C TRP A 63 1.43 1.17 -9.32
N ASP A 64 2.27 1.57 -8.38
CA ASP A 64 1.84 2.27 -7.17
C ASP A 64 2.42 3.68 -7.13
N ALA A 65 1.54 4.64 -6.86
CA ALA A 65 1.89 6.00 -6.49
C ALA A 65 1.29 6.29 -5.12
N GLY A 66 2.05 6.95 -4.25
CA GLY A 66 1.54 7.28 -2.94
C GLY A 66 2.32 8.37 -2.25
N TYR A 67 1.60 9.07 -1.39
CA TYR A 67 2.11 10.15 -0.58
C TYR A 67 1.86 9.81 0.88
N THR A 68 2.92 9.82 1.67
CA THR A 68 2.88 9.51 3.10
C THR A 68 3.36 10.72 3.89
N TYR A 69 2.51 11.18 4.79
CA TYR A 69 2.84 12.18 5.79
C TYR A 69 3.15 11.48 7.12
N TRP A 70 4.23 11.92 7.76
CA TRP A 70 4.64 11.48 9.08
C TRP A 70 4.39 12.63 10.06
N VAL A 71 3.46 12.43 10.97
CA VAL A 71 3.21 13.37 12.05
C VAL A 71 4.44 13.38 12.95
N GLY A 72 5.13 14.51 13.00
CA GLY A 72 6.30 14.69 13.83
C GLY A 72 5.97 14.43 15.30
N GLY A 73 6.77 13.60 15.95
CA GLY A 73 6.66 13.40 17.39
C GLY A 73 7.24 14.59 18.17
N LYS A 74 7.14 14.55 19.50
CA LYS A 74 7.69 15.57 20.42
C LYS A 74 9.18 15.94 20.24
N GLU A 75 9.96 15.13 19.52
CA GLU A 75 11.43 15.27 19.35
C GLU A 75 11.84 15.53 17.89
N ALA A 76 10.89 15.55 16.94
CA ALA A 76 11.20 15.69 15.52
C ALA A 76 10.10 16.43 14.77
N SER A 77 10.47 17.29 13.82
CA SER A 77 9.52 17.92 12.91
C SER A 77 8.82 16.88 12.02
N GLY A 78 7.61 17.21 11.56
CA GLY A 78 6.88 16.37 10.60
C GLY A 78 7.69 16.16 9.32
N ALA A 79 7.59 14.97 8.74
CA ALA A 79 8.31 14.60 7.52
C ALA A 79 7.31 14.20 6.43
N HIS A 80 7.68 14.50 5.19
CA HIS A 80 6.89 14.15 4.00
C HIS A 80 7.68 13.17 3.17
N TYR A 81 7.05 12.07 2.75
CA TYR A 81 7.65 11.10 1.85
C TYR A 81 6.68 10.86 0.68
N ALA A 82 7.14 11.18 -0.53
CA ALA A 82 6.42 10.90 -1.76
C ALA A 82 7.11 9.77 -2.50
N SER A 83 6.34 8.76 -2.90
CA SER A 83 6.79 7.69 -3.80
C SER A 83 5.95 7.77 -5.08
N LEU A 84 6.59 8.07 -6.20
CA LEU A 84 5.97 7.94 -7.52
C LEU A 84 6.51 6.69 -8.22
N ASN A 85 5.61 5.95 -8.87
CA ASN A 85 5.92 4.89 -9.83
C ASN A 85 6.75 3.75 -9.25
N LYS A 86 6.34 3.21 -8.09
CA LYS A 86 6.95 1.99 -7.56
C LYS A 86 6.29 0.78 -8.23
N PRO A 87 7.01 -0.01 -9.05
CA PRO A 87 6.47 -1.26 -9.55
C PRO A 87 6.38 -2.28 -8.41
N GLY A 88 5.25 -2.97 -8.32
CA GLY A 88 5.04 -4.12 -7.44
C GLY A 88 4.63 -5.34 -8.25
N PHE A 89 5.05 -6.53 -7.82
CA PHE A 89 4.59 -7.80 -8.40
C PHE A 89 3.51 -8.41 -7.50
N ALA A 90 2.52 -9.04 -8.12
CA ALA A 90 1.44 -9.73 -7.43
C ALA A 90 1.15 -11.07 -8.11
N LEU A 91 1.01 -12.13 -7.31
CA LEU A 91 0.47 -13.40 -7.79
C LEU A 91 -1.06 -13.29 -7.79
N VAL A 92 -1.67 -13.38 -8.97
CA VAL A 92 -3.12 -13.28 -9.14
C VAL A 92 -3.68 -14.69 -9.28
N THR A 93 -4.57 -15.06 -8.36
CA THR A 93 -5.27 -16.34 -8.41
C THR A 93 -6.58 -16.19 -9.20
N GLN A 94 -7.09 -17.29 -9.75
CA GLN A 94 -8.33 -17.30 -10.54
C GLN A 94 -9.54 -16.67 -9.82
N SER A 95 -9.57 -16.69 -8.48
CA SER A 95 -10.63 -16.06 -7.69
C SER A 95 -10.55 -14.52 -7.70
N GLN A 96 -9.38 -13.92 -7.90
CA GLN A 96 -9.19 -12.46 -7.89
C GLN A 96 -9.39 -11.82 -9.28
N ASP A 97 -9.24 -12.60 -10.35
CA ASP A 97 -9.46 -12.14 -11.74
C ASP A 97 -10.86 -11.54 -11.97
N HIS A 98 -11.85 -11.92 -11.15
CA HIS A 98 -13.22 -11.45 -11.25
C HIS A 98 -13.62 -10.33 -10.27
N TYR A 99 -12.80 -10.03 -9.25
CA TYR A 99 -13.19 -9.17 -8.13
C TYR A 99 -12.23 -8.01 -7.80
N GLY A 100 -11.15 -7.83 -8.56
CA GLY A 100 -10.13 -6.82 -8.28
C GLY A 100 -9.11 -7.29 -7.23
N PHE A 101 -7.98 -6.58 -7.15
CA PHE A 101 -6.84 -6.97 -6.33
C PHE A 101 -7.19 -6.78 -4.85
N ALA A 102 -7.54 -7.87 -4.16
CA ALA A 102 -7.59 -7.86 -2.70
C ALA A 102 -6.16 -7.94 -2.16
N LEU A 103 -5.60 -6.78 -1.79
CA LEU A 103 -4.43 -6.65 -0.91
C LEU A 103 -4.86 -6.21 0.49
#